data_AF-A0AAN4YWP7-F1
#
_entry.id   AF-A0AAN4YWP7-F1
#
_cell.length_a   1.000
_cell.length_b   1.000
_cell.length_c   1.000
_cell.angle_alpha   90.00
_cell.angle_beta   90.00
_cell.angle_gamma   90.00
#
_symmetry.space_group_name_H-M   'P 1'
#
loop_
_entity.id
_entity.type
_entity.pdbx_description
1 polymer ?
#
loop_
_entity_poly.entity_id
_entity_poly.type
_entity_poly.pdbx_seq_one_letter_code
_entity_poly.pdbx_strand_id
1 'polypeptide(L)'
;MANPGRLSGAHAILLATHLCVTGNVSRLPQLQAQFPGYLPFERVLRIILTFLPESTAPQSYTSVLQELLDGPPSQTDDDDIDVSPVDKFSESAAKKRVRTLRLLPLKYHDDEDSQDPTDLLTQFLIHRAYRIDLETALQPLILELLLPFYQRLPTVRTWLISSLLPLLRLNYEYYPSQDETFSLDVLESMDSHTAINVLLSMTGAQKNSMDLVNNLRGLLGPWMYGGNRSKRRRLNKAAEANSISLPQLNTQQQSNNISGWQYVNEWLLARSLVDYESTVNAFLNWDGPEDADLGGFEEGNQKYDHDVSKDLNLRYGQSGLAVIYTTSDTSKSCLEGSIKVLTRVAKLLSLEDQLFTSPNSSVLPSVTFDASQISSSSRVSLLQNALLAASNPLTCPSASSISFLSTILLSIKTLAELGHSVTCRTAANICLHSNQDTQLHELRNIVSSIVRQTKLSHDWRDVREQILWLQHWGSDKTEGNESNSPCHGLFWRISRDVVEAEILKALLEIKGEQTLSQLSYCGD
;
A
#
# COMPACT_ATOMS: atom_id res chain seq x y z
N MET A 1 4.87 66.00 29.31
CA MET A 1 3.53 65.41 29.13
C MET A 1 3.10 65.68 27.70
N ALA A 2 3.31 64.70 26.82
CA ALA A 2 2.96 64.77 25.41
C ALA A 2 1.71 63.91 25.19
N ASN A 3 0.71 64.44 24.50
CA ASN A 3 -0.50 63.72 24.14
C ASN A 3 -0.15 62.46 23.34
N PRO A 4 -0.80 61.30 23.59
CA PRO A 4 -0.72 60.14 22.70
C PRO A 4 -1.40 60.51 21.37
N GLY A 5 -0.60 61.07 20.46
CA GLY A 5 -1.03 61.43 19.12
C GLY A 5 -1.40 60.15 18.37
N ARG A 6 -2.69 60.04 18.02
CA ARG A 6 -3.30 58.99 17.18
C ARG A 6 -2.27 58.31 16.28
N LEU A 7 -1.91 57.06 16.59
CA LEU A 7 -1.12 56.22 15.71
C LEU A 7 -1.78 56.22 14.32
N SER A 8 -1.01 56.58 13.29
CA SER A 8 -1.45 56.40 11.91
C SER A 8 -1.53 54.91 11.56
N GLY A 9 -2.30 54.57 10.53
CA GLY A 9 -2.34 53.19 10.02
C GLY A 9 -0.97 52.64 9.58
N ALA A 10 -0.04 53.52 9.17
CA ALA A 10 1.34 53.12 8.87
C ALA A 10 2.14 52.74 10.13
N HIS A 11 1.90 53.42 11.25
CA HIS A 11 2.50 53.04 12.55
C HIS A 11 1.96 51.70 13.03
N ALA A 12 0.65 51.43 12.87
CA ALA A 12 0.05 50.15 13.23
C ALA A 12 0.67 48.97 12.45
N ILE A 13 0.91 49.12 11.13
CA ILE A 13 1.56 48.09 10.31
C ILE A 13 3.01 47.83 10.77
N LEU A 14 3.77 48.88 11.09
CA LEU A 14 5.14 48.74 11.58
C LEU A 14 5.18 48.13 12.98
N LEU A 15 4.21 48.45 13.83
CA LEU A 15 4.09 47.88 15.17
C LEU A 15 3.77 46.38 15.09
N ALA A 16 2.80 45.98 14.26
CA ALA A 16 2.51 44.58 13.98
C ALA A 16 3.75 43.81 13.48
N THR A 17 4.52 44.45 12.59
CA THR A 17 5.79 43.90 12.08
C THR A 17 6.79 43.71 13.22
N HIS A 18 6.97 44.72 14.08
CA HIS A 18 7.89 44.65 15.22
C HIS A 18 7.49 43.54 16.21
N LEU A 19 6.20 43.41 16.52
CA LEU A 19 5.67 42.34 17.38
C LEU A 19 5.95 40.94 16.82
N CYS A 20 5.86 40.76 15.50
CA CYS A 20 6.21 39.49 14.86
C CYS A 20 7.72 39.21 14.92
N VAL A 21 8.56 40.20 14.61
CA VAL A 21 10.03 40.05 14.66
C VAL A 21 10.52 39.68 16.06
N THR A 22 9.88 40.20 17.11
CA THR A 22 10.24 39.91 18.51
C THR A 22 9.56 38.66 19.07
N GLY A 23 8.69 38.00 18.29
CA GLY A 23 7.93 36.83 18.72
C GLY A 23 6.77 37.12 19.69
N ASN A 24 6.53 38.38 20.05
CA ASN A 24 5.44 38.78 20.96
C ASN A 24 4.15 39.10 20.19
N VAL A 25 3.52 38.08 19.65
CA VAL A 25 2.32 38.23 18.79
C VAL A 25 1.00 38.35 19.56
N SER A 26 1.02 38.18 20.89
CA SER A 26 -0.18 38.17 21.75
C SER A 26 -1.08 39.40 21.59
N ARG A 27 -0.50 40.56 21.25
CA ARG A 27 -1.21 41.84 21.11
C ARG A 27 -1.73 42.12 19.69
N LEU A 28 -1.49 41.22 18.72
CA LEU A 28 -1.97 41.41 17.34
C LEU A 28 -3.50 41.51 17.21
N PRO A 29 -4.33 40.73 17.93
CA PRO A 29 -5.79 40.84 17.83
C PRO A 29 -6.30 42.19 18.31
N GLN A 30 -5.77 42.69 19.43
CA GLN A 30 -6.09 44.02 19.96
C GLN A 30 -5.70 45.12 18.96
N LEU A 31 -4.50 45.04 18.37
CA LEU A 31 -4.03 45.99 17.37
C LEU A 31 -4.87 45.96 16.09
N GLN A 32 -5.31 44.77 15.66
CA GLN A 32 -6.19 44.59 14.51
C GLN A 32 -7.55 45.26 14.75
N ALA A 33 -8.13 45.06 15.94
CA ALA A 33 -9.41 45.64 16.34
C ALA A 33 -9.37 47.19 16.38
N GLN A 34 -8.23 47.76 16.77
CA GLN A 34 -8.04 49.22 16.76
C GLN A 34 -7.85 49.79 15.34
N PHE A 35 -7.28 49.02 14.41
CA PHE A 35 -6.96 49.48 13.05
C PHE A 35 -7.47 48.55 11.93
N PRO A 36 -8.77 48.20 11.89
CA PRO A 36 -9.28 47.16 10.98
C PRO A 36 -9.11 47.50 9.49
N GLY A 37 -9.23 48.78 9.11
CA GLY A 37 -9.01 49.23 7.73
C GLY A 37 -7.54 49.17 7.27
N TYR A 38 -6.59 49.16 8.20
CA TYR A 38 -5.15 49.10 7.90
C TYR A 38 -4.53 47.74 8.20
N LEU A 39 -5.19 46.91 9.00
CA LEU A 39 -4.79 45.54 9.33
C LEU A 39 -5.94 44.57 9.01
N PRO A 40 -6.34 44.43 7.74
CA PRO A 40 -7.26 43.34 7.38
C PRO A 40 -6.61 41.99 7.69
N PHE A 41 -7.41 40.97 7.96
CA PHE A 41 -6.96 39.64 8.36
C PHE A 41 -5.85 39.08 7.45
N GLU A 42 -6.03 39.17 6.13
CA GLU A 42 -5.02 38.78 5.13
C GLU A 42 -3.67 39.47 5.39
N ARG A 43 -3.65 40.77 5.65
CA ARG A 43 -2.41 41.52 5.88
C ARG A 43 -1.74 41.10 7.17
N VAL A 44 -2.50 40.86 8.22
CA VAL A 44 -1.94 40.37 9.50
C VAL A 44 -1.29 39.01 9.29
N LEU A 45 -1.97 38.06 8.63
CA LEU A 45 -1.39 36.76 8.30
C LEU A 45 -0.11 36.90 7.46
N ARG A 46 -0.09 37.79 6.46
CA ARG A 46 1.12 38.03 5.65
C ARG A 46 2.26 38.65 6.45
N ILE A 47 1.97 39.51 7.42
CA ILE A 47 2.98 40.08 8.34
C ILE A 47 3.55 38.95 9.22
N ILE A 48 2.70 38.12 9.83
CA ILE A 48 3.13 36.97 10.64
C ILE A 48 3.99 36.03 9.78
N LEU A 49 3.50 35.65 8.60
CA LEU A 49 4.19 34.74 7.68
C LEU A 49 5.56 35.26 7.25
N THR A 50 5.72 36.58 7.12
CA THR A 50 6.96 37.20 6.64
C THR A 50 7.97 37.39 7.78
N PHE A 51 7.51 37.77 8.97
CA PHE A 51 8.40 38.33 10.00
C PHE A 51 8.47 37.52 11.30
N LEU A 52 7.54 36.60 11.55
CA LEU A 52 7.64 35.72 12.72
C LEU A 52 8.73 34.65 12.44
N PRO A 53 9.78 34.52 13.26
CA PRO A 53 10.83 33.53 13.04
C PRO A 53 10.27 32.10 12.94
N GLU A 54 10.80 31.29 12.03
CA GLU A 54 10.34 29.91 11.81
C GLU A 54 10.55 29.01 13.02
N SER A 55 11.53 29.33 13.87
CA SER A 55 11.81 28.64 15.13
C SER A 55 10.85 29.03 16.27
N THR A 56 9.92 29.97 16.07
CA THR A 56 8.92 30.31 17.08
C THR A 56 7.94 29.16 17.27
N ALA A 57 7.79 28.70 18.52
CA ALA A 57 6.91 27.60 18.88
C ALA A 57 5.44 27.91 18.52
N PRO A 58 4.75 27.05 17.74
CA PRO A 58 3.36 27.27 17.33
C PRO A 58 2.39 27.58 18.45
N GLN A 59 2.56 26.97 19.62
CA GLN A 59 1.68 27.19 20.78
C GLN A 59 1.66 28.66 21.23
N SER A 60 2.70 29.45 20.92
CA SER A 60 2.73 30.87 21.28
C SER A 60 1.89 31.76 20.35
N TYR A 61 1.40 31.24 19.22
CA TYR A 61 0.67 32.03 18.23
C TYR A 61 -0.56 31.37 17.61
N THR A 62 -0.81 30.08 17.83
CA THR A 62 -2.01 29.40 17.31
C THR A 62 -3.31 29.91 17.94
N SER A 63 -3.31 30.24 19.24
CA SER A 63 -4.45 30.91 19.90
C SER A 63 -4.68 32.31 19.32
N VAL A 64 -3.61 33.05 19.04
CA VAL A 64 -3.68 34.36 18.39
C VAL A 64 -4.32 34.23 17.00
N LEU A 65 -3.95 33.22 16.21
CA LEU A 65 -4.57 32.97 14.91
C LEU A 65 -6.07 32.67 15.03
N GLN A 66 -6.49 31.94 16.07
CA GLN A 66 -7.91 31.68 16.35
C GLN A 66 -8.64 32.98 16.72
N GLU A 67 -8.08 33.82 17.59
CA GLU A 67 -8.66 35.12 17.95
C GLU A 67 -8.75 36.09 16.76
N LEU A 68 -7.74 36.09 15.87
CA LEU A 68 -7.77 36.89 14.64
C LEU A 68 -8.86 36.42 13.67
N LEU A 69 -9.23 35.13 13.71
CA LEU A 69 -10.28 34.55 12.86
C LEU A 69 -11.68 34.76 13.45
N ASP A 70 -11.86 34.40 14.73
CA ASP A 70 -13.16 34.40 15.42
C ASP A 70 -13.53 35.80 15.97
N GLY A 71 -12.56 36.73 16.02
CA GLY A 71 -12.67 38.07 16.57
C GLY A 71 -12.24 38.14 18.05
N PRO A 72 -11.80 39.32 18.53
CA PRO A 72 -11.36 39.45 19.91
C PRO A 72 -12.54 39.21 20.89
N PRO A 73 -12.30 38.56 22.04
CA PRO A 73 -13.32 38.44 23.08
C PRO A 73 -13.73 39.83 23.59
N SER A 74 -15.00 39.96 24.00
CA SER A 74 -15.65 41.23 24.39
C SER A 74 -15.03 41.93 25.61
N GLN A 75 -14.03 41.33 26.26
CA GLN A 75 -13.30 41.88 27.39
C GLN A 75 -11.79 41.71 27.13
N THR A 76 -11.17 42.74 26.58
CA THR A 76 -9.72 42.90 26.66
C THR A 76 -9.48 43.97 27.72
N ASP A 77 -8.75 43.60 28.77
CA ASP A 77 -8.26 44.56 29.76
C ASP A 77 -7.51 45.69 29.04
N ASP A 78 -7.70 46.91 29.53
CA ASP A 78 -7.20 48.19 28.98
C ASP A 78 -5.67 48.34 29.13
N ASP A 79 -4.93 47.25 28.91
CA ASP A 79 -3.48 47.26 28.82
C ASP A 79 -3.08 47.91 27.49
N ASP A 80 -2.50 49.10 27.60
CA ASP A 80 -2.07 49.90 26.46
C ASP A 80 -0.93 49.18 25.69
N ILE A 81 -1.03 49.14 24.36
CA ILE A 81 -0.02 48.50 23.51
C ILE A 81 1.24 49.37 23.52
N ASP A 82 2.42 48.80 23.79
CA ASP A 82 3.67 49.58 23.76
C ASP A 82 3.96 50.12 22.35
N VAL A 83 3.81 51.44 22.20
CA VAL A 83 4.06 52.19 20.96
C VAL A 83 5.49 52.70 20.82
N SER A 84 6.34 52.51 21.84
CA SER A 84 7.73 52.98 21.84
C SER A 84 8.56 52.58 20.60
N PRO A 85 8.33 51.42 19.94
CA PRO A 85 9.08 51.04 18.74
C PRO A 85 8.76 51.90 17.51
N VAL A 86 7.58 52.54 17.49
CA VAL A 86 7.09 53.30 16.33
C VAL A 86 6.97 54.81 16.57
N ASP A 87 6.99 55.25 17.84
CA ASP A 87 6.81 56.65 18.25
C ASP A 87 7.87 57.61 17.67
N LYS A 88 9.07 57.09 17.38
CA LYS A 88 10.17 57.88 16.81
C LYS A 88 9.99 58.21 15.32
N PHE A 89 9.01 57.63 14.65
CA PHE A 89 8.78 57.87 13.23
C PHE A 89 7.74 58.96 13.00
N SER A 90 8.04 59.88 12.08
CA SER A 90 7.00 60.71 11.49
C SER A 90 6.09 59.84 10.59
N GLU A 91 4.84 60.22 10.40
CA GLU A 91 3.90 59.48 9.56
C GLU A 91 4.44 59.27 8.12
N SER A 92 5.13 60.26 7.56
CA SER A 92 5.75 60.16 6.23
C SER A 92 6.91 59.15 6.20
N ALA A 93 7.72 59.10 7.26
CA ALA A 93 8.77 58.11 7.42
C ALA A 93 8.19 56.70 7.61
N ALA A 94 7.11 56.57 8.39
CA ALA A 94 6.40 55.31 8.58
C ALA A 94 5.81 54.78 7.27
N LYS A 95 5.14 55.64 6.48
CA LYS A 95 4.64 55.26 5.15
C LYS A 95 5.76 54.81 4.21
N LYS A 96 6.92 55.47 4.25
CA LYS A 96 8.09 55.06 3.45
C LYS A 96 8.60 53.69 3.86
N ARG A 97 8.68 53.40 5.16
CA ARG A 97 9.05 52.08 5.71
C ARG A 97 8.03 50.99 5.35
N VAL A 98 6.73 51.27 5.46
CA VAL A 98 5.67 50.32 5.07
C VAL A 98 5.79 49.94 3.60
N ARG A 99 6.06 50.89 2.70
CA ARG A 99 6.28 50.60 1.26
C ARG A 99 7.49 49.71 0.98
N THR A 100 8.44 49.62 1.91
CA THR A 100 9.59 48.71 1.80
C THR A 100 9.32 47.31 2.35
N LEU A 101 8.22 47.12 3.09
CA LEU A 101 7.82 45.79 3.57
C LEU A 101 7.38 44.93 2.38
N ARG A 102 8.24 44.01 1.96
CA ARG A 102 7.93 43.02 0.93
C ARG A 102 7.23 41.83 1.58
N LEU A 103 5.95 42.00 1.89
CA LEU A 103 5.14 40.94 2.51
C LEU A 103 4.98 39.75 1.56
N LEU A 104 5.29 38.55 2.04
CA LEU A 104 5.09 37.31 1.31
C LEU A 104 3.59 37.13 0.96
N PRO A 105 3.26 36.53 -0.21
CA PRO A 105 1.90 36.09 -0.49
C PRO A 105 1.50 34.97 0.47
N LEU A 106 0.21 34.84 0.81
CA LEU A 106 -0.26 33.73 1.65
C LEU A 106 -0.17 32.40 0.90
N LYS A 107 -0.59 32.37 -0.36
CA LYS A 107 -0.50 31.20 -1.20
C LYS A 107 0.96 30.78 -1.42
N TYR A 108 1.27 29.52 -1.12
CA TYR A 108 2.55 28.92 -1.48
C TYR A 108 2.62 28.71 -3.00
N HIS A 109 3.78 28.92 -3.60
CA HIS A 109 3.94 28.99 -5.06
C HIS A 109 3.47 27.73 -5.81
N ASP A 110 3.55 26.57 -5.16
CA ASP A 110 3.14 25.27 -5.71
C ASP A 110 1.85 24.71 -5.10
N ASP A 111 1.21 25.43 -4.16
CA ASP A 111 -0.05 25.00 -3.58
C ASP A 111 -1.22 25.38 -4.50
N GLU A 112 -1.71 24.40 -5.26
CA GLU A 112 -2.91 24.54 -6.08
C GLU A 112 -4.15 23.88 -5.45
N ASP A 113 -4.05 23.32 -4.24
CA ASP A 113 -5.19 22.67 -3.58
C ASP A 113 -6.10 23.68 -2.87
N SER A 114 -5.56 24.85 -2.51
CA SER A 114 -6.33 26.03 -2.12
C SER A 114 -7.07 26.64 -3.33
N GLN A 115 -8.15 25.98 -3.73
CA GLN A 115 -9.06 26.43 -4.80
C GLN A 115 -9.89 27.65 -4.38
N ASP A 116 -10.09 27.82 -3.08
CA ASP A 116 -10.79 28.98 -2.52
C ASP A 116 -9.79 30.09 -2.17
N PRO A 117 -9.73 31.20 -2.93
CA PRO A 117 -8.88 32.32 -2.60
C PRO A 117 -9.27 33.00 -1.28
N THR A 118 -10.47 32.71 -0.75
CA THR A 118 -10.97 33.26 0.51
C THR A 118 -10.56 32.45 1.74
N ASP A 119 -10.03 31.23 1.56
CA ASP A 119 -9.50 30.43 2.67
C ASP A 119 -8.06 30.86 3.04
N LEU A 120 -7.98 32.05 3.62
CA LEU A 120 -6.71 32.71 3.96
C LEU A 120 -5.95 31.96 5.05
N LEU A 121 -6.66 31.30 5.98
CA LEU A 121 -6.03 30.57 7.08
C LEU A 121 -5.39 29.28 6.59
N THR A 122 -6.06 28.48 5.76
CA THR A 122 -5.43 27.27 5.17
C THR A 122 -4.20 27.62 4.36
N GLN A 123 -4.27 28.65 3.50
CA GLN A 123 -3.11 29.12 2.73
C GLN A 123 -1.94 29.52 3.64
N PHE A 124 -2.23 30.29 4.69
CA PHE A 124 -1.23 30.66 5.69
C PHE A 124 -0.61 29.44 6.37
N LEU A 125 -1.42 28.49 6.84
CA LEU A 125 -0.95 27.31 7.58
C LEU A 125 -0.05 26.42 6.71
N ILE A 126 -0.44 26.15 5.46
CA ILE A 126 0.36 25.36 4.52
C ILE A 126 1.66 26.08 4.17
N HIS A 127 1.61 27.38 3.83
CA HIS A 127 2.83 28.12 3.51
C HIS A 127 3.76 28.22 4.73
N ARG A 128 3.20 28.44 5.93
CA ARG A 128 3.98 28.47 7.16
C ARG A 128 4.62 27.12 7.46
N ALA A 129 3.93 26.00 7.21
CA ALA A 129 4.49 24.66 7.31
C ALA A 129 5.73 24.48 6.43
N TYR A 130 5.65 24.87 5.15
CA TYR A 130 6.80 24.83 4.23
C TYR A 130 7.97 25.69 4.72
N ARG A 131 7.71 26.89 5.24
CA ARG A 131 8.78 27.74 5.79
C ARG A 131 9.44 27.12 7.02
N ILE A 132 8.67 26.52 7.92
CA ILE A 132 9.21 25.81 9.10
C ILE A 132 10.10 24.65 8.65
N ASP A 133 9.64 23.84 7.70
CA ASP A 133 10.41 22.70 7.19
C ASP A 133 11.72 23.14 6.53
N LEU A 134 11.66 24.14 5.64
CA LEU A 134 12.82 24.65 4.91
C LEU A 134 13.89 25.28 5.83
N GLU A 135 13.47 26.00 6.88
CA GLU A 135 14.39 26.73 7.75
C GLU A 135 14.91 25.87 8.91
N THR A 136 14.09 24.95 9.42
CA THR A 136 14.39 24.23 10.68
C THR A 136 14.52 22.72 10.52
N ALA A 137 13.93 22.14 9.47
CA ALA A 137 13.73 20.69 9.32
C ALA A 137 13.05 20.01 10.53
N LEU A 138 12.34 20.79 11.38
CA LEU A 138 11.63 20.29 12.55
C LEU A 138 10.14 20.07 12.24
N GLN A 139 9.82 18.94 11.59
CA GLN A 139 8.42 18.62 11.26
C GLN A 139 7.47 18.51 12.48
N PRO A 140 7.90 18.17 13.71
CA PRO A 140 7.03 18.23 14.89
C PRO A 140 6.42 19.61 15.17
N LEU A 141 7.14 20.70 14.87
CA LEU A 141 6.59 22.06 14.97
C LEU A 141 5.45 22.27 13.96
N ILE A 142 5.51 21.63 12.80
CA ILE A 142 4.44 21.71 11.81
C ILE A 142 3.19 21.00 12.33
N LEU A 143 3.35 19.86 13.02
CA LEU A 143 2.22 19.16 13.62
C LEU A 143 1.52 20.06 14.66
N GLU A 144 2.29 20.68 15.56
CA GLU A 144 1.77 21.61 16.57
C GLU A 144 1.06 22.83 15.96
N LEU A 145 1.50 23.30 14.79
CA LEU A 145 0.83 24.37 14.04
C LEU A 145 -0.54 23.94 13.51
N LEU A 146 -0.68 22.71 13.02
CA LEU A 146 -1.90 22.25 12.32
C LEU A 146 -2.93 21.61 13.26
N LEU A 147 -2.51 21.00 14.37
CA LEU A 147 -3.39 20.31 15.32
C LEU A 147 -4.56 21.15 15.85
N PRO A 148 -4.44 22.47 16.10
CA PRO A 148 -5.58 23.27 16.55
C PRO A 148 -6.66 23.48 15.49
N PHE A 149 -6.37 23.20 14.21
CA PHE A 149 -7.22 23.57 13.08
C PHE A 149 -7.73 22.40 12.24
N TYR A 150 -7.09 21.21 12.29
CA TYR A 150 -7.40 20.11 11.37
C TYR A 150 -8.88 19.67 11.40
N GLN A 151 -9.55 19.73 12.56
CA GLN A 151 -10.98 19.39 12.63
C GLN A 151 -11.88 20.41 11.92
N ARG A 152 -11.53 21.70 11.96
CA ARG A 152 -12.30 22.79 11.34
C ARG A 152 -12.00 22.94 9.85
N LEU A 153 -10.80 22.55 9.42
CA LEU A 153 -10.28 22.77 8.06
C LEU A 153 -9.98 21.43 7.37
N PRO A 154 -10.94 20.88 6.58
CA PRO A 154 -10.77 19.57 5.92
C PRO A 154 -9.53 19.50 5.02
N THR A 155 -9.19 20.59 4.32
CA THR A 155 -7.99 20.66 3.48
C THR A 155 -6.72 20.49 4.29
N VAL A 156 -6.64 21.12 5.47
CA VAL A 156 -5.50 20.98 6.39
C VAL A 156 -5.42 19.55 6.92
N ARG A 157 -6.55 18.94 7.28
CA ARG A 157 -6.60 17.53 7.71
C ARG A 157 -6.09 16.59 6.62
N THR A 158 -6.59 16.73 5.39
CA THR A 158 -6.13 15.91 4.27
C THR A 158 -4.64 16.12 4.00
N TRP A 159 -4.15 17.36 4.08
CA TRP A 159 -2.74 17.67 3.90
C TRP A 159 -1.87 17.05 5.01
N LEU A 160 -2.31 17.15 6.27
CA LEU A 160 -1.67 16.55 7.43
C LEU A 160 -1.54 15.03 7.25
N ILE A 161 -2.63 14.35 6.92
CA ILE A 161 -2.64 12.89 6.71
C ILE A 161 -1.76 12.49 5.53
N SER A 162 -1.82 13.22 4.42
CA SER A 162 -1.20 12.76 3.16
C SER A 162 0.20 13.25 2.87
N SER A 163 0.72 14.16 3.69
CA SER A 163 2.02 14.80 3.48
C SER A 163 2.83 14.80 4.77
N LEU A 164 2.29 15.35 5.86
CA LEU A 164 3.03 15.47 7.12
C LEU A 164 3.16 14.13 7.86
N LEU A 165 2.08 13.35 7.97
CA LEU A 165 2.07 12.09 8.72
C LEU A 165 3.07 11.06 8.16
N PRO A 166 3.15 10.81 6.82
CA PRO A 166 4.19 9.97 6.25
C PRO A 166 5.60 10.46 6.60
N LEU A 167 5.85 11.78 6.58
CA LEU A 167 7.16 12.32 6.93
C LEU A 167 7.50 12.14 8.40
N LEU A 168 6.55 12.40 9.29
CA LEU A 168 6.77 12.21 10.73
C LEU A 168 7.13 10.75 11.02
N ARG A 169 6.41 9.80 10.41
CA ARG A 169 6.72 8.38 10.54
C ARG A 169 8.06 8.01 9.95
N LEU A 170 8.33 8.46 8.73
CA LEU A 170 9.59 8.16 8.04
C LEU A 170 10.79 8.70 8.82
N ASN A 171 10.78 9.99 9.17
CA ASN A 171 11.94 10.69 9.77
C ASN A 171 12.09 10.45 11.28
N TYR A 172 11.04 10.13 12.03
CA TYR A 172 11.11 10.03 13.50
C TYR A 172 10.67 8.69 14.09
N GLU A 173 9.80 7.93 13.42
CA GLU A 173 9.25 6.68 13.98
C GLU A 173 9.96 5.44 13.41
N TYR A 174 10.00 5.31 12.09
CA TYR A 174 10.47 4.11 11.41
C TYR A 174 11.97 4.16 11.13
N TYR A 175 12.48 5.30 10.65
CA TYR A 175 13.86 5.42 10.21
C TYR A 175 14.59 6.66 10.79
N PRO A 176 14.60 6.85 12.12
CA PRO A 176 15.16 8.05 12.76
C PRO A 176 16.69 8.19 12.66
N SER A 177 17.39 7.14 12.23
CA SER A 177 18.86 7.11 12.12
C SER A 177 19.37 7.37 10.70
N GLN A 178 18.53 7.84 9.78
CA GLN A 178 18.99 8.22 8.45
C GLN A 178 19.76 9.55 8.48
N ASP A 179 20.81 9.63 7.67
CA ASP A 179 21.70 10.81 7.62
C ASP A 179 20.99 12.06 7.08
N GLU A 180 19.98 11.88 6.23
CA GLU A 180 19.18 12.96 5.63
C GLU A 180 17.70 12.75 5.94
N THR A 181 17.01 13.80 6.39
CA THR A 181 15.56 13.81 6.59
C THR A 181 14.84 14.15 5.30
N PHE A 182 13.70 13.51 5.05
CA PHE A 182 12.84 13.87 3.93
C PHE A 182 12.11 15.18 4.24
N SER A 183 12.13 16.11 3.29
CA SER A 183 11.36 17.35 3.36
C SER A 183 9.96 17.19 2.75
N LEU A 184 9.08 18.13 3.07
CA LEU A 184 7.75 18.28 2.45
C LEU A 184 7.83 18.43 0.94
N ASP A 185 8.75 19.27 0.46
CA ASP A 185 8.93 19.50 -0.97
C ASP A 185 9.34 18.20 -1.68
N VAL A 186 10.27 17.42 -1.10
CA VAL A 186 10.72 16.15 -1.69
C VAL A 186 9.56 15.16 -1.77
N LEU A 187 8.83 14.92 -0.68
CA LEU A 187 7.72 13.96 -0.68
C LEU A 187 6.58 14.37 -1.62
N GLU A 188 6.23 15.66 -1.68
CA GLU A 188 5.16 16.15 -2.56
C GLU A 188 5.54 16.26 -4.04
N SER A 189 6.84 16.24 -4.35
CA SER A 189 7.34 16.28 -5.73
C SER A 189 7.27 14.93 -6.46
N MET A 190 7.01 13.84 -5.74
CA MET A 190 6.98 12.49 -6.30
C MET A 190 5.66 12.18 -7.02
N ASP A 191 5.76 11.62 -8.23
CA ASP A 191 4.65 10.91 -8.86
C ASP A 191 4.43 9.53 -8.20
N SER A 192 3.33 8.86 -8.53
CA SER A 192 2.95 7.57 -7.95
C SER A 192 4.00 6.48 -8.13
N HIS A 193 4.65 6.36 -9.29
CA HIS A 193 5.68 5.33 -9.48
C HIS A 193 6.90 5.60 -8.62
N THR A 194 7.36 6.85 -8.60
CA THR A 194 8.51 7.25 -7.78
C THR A 194 8.22 7.07 -6.29
N ALA A 195 7.05 7.54 -5.82
CA ALA A 195 6.67 7.43 -4.41
C ALA A 195 6.55 5.97 -3.94
N ILE A 196 5.89 5.11 -4.72
CA ILE A 196 5.75 3.69 -4.39
C ILE A 196 7.13 3.02 -4.31
N ASN A 197 8.00 3.26 -5.30
CA ASN A 197 9.34 2.69 -5.29
C ASN A 197 10.19 3.18 -4.11
N VAL A 198 10.19 4.48 -3.84
CA VAL A 198 10.97 5.05 -2.74
C VAL A 198 10.42 4.56 -1.41
N LEU A 199 9.14 4.81 -1.11
CA LEU A 199 8.55 4.53 0.21
C LEU A 199 8.54 3.04 0.55
N LEU A 200 8.30 2.15 -0.40
CA LEU A 200 8.26 0.70 -0.13
C LEU A 200 9.64 0.05 -0.13
N SER A 201 10.66 0.68 -0.72
CA SER A 201 12.03 0.17 -0.70
C SER A 201 12.83 0.60 0.53
N MET A 202 12.29 1.51 1.34
CA MET A 202 12.93 1.94 2.60
C MET A 202 13.01 0.78 3.59
N THR A 203 14.18 0.61 4.21
CA THR A 203 14.42 -0.37 5.27
C THR A 203 15.33 0.24 6.32
N GLY A 204 15.20 -0.22 7.57
CA GLY A 204 16.05 0.26 8.67
C GLY A 204 17.48 -0.24 8.57
N ALA A 205 18.36 0.27 9.45
CA ALA A 205 19.74 -0.21 9.58
C ALA A 205 19.82 -1.71 9.93
N GLN A 206 18.79 -2.23 10.59
CA GLN A 206 18.55 -3.66 10.76
C GLN A 206 17.36 -4.03 9.89
N LYS A 207 17.54 -4.97 8.94
CA LYS A 207 16.45 -5.46 8.10
C LYS A 207 15.38 -6.08 9.01
N ASN A 208 14.24 -5.40 9.16
CA ASN A 208 13.10 -5.90 9.92
C ASN A 208 12.10 -6.51 8.94
N SER A 209 11.58 -7.70 9.25
CA SER A 209 10.55 -8.35 8.42
C SER A 209 9.27 -7.52 8.31
N MET A 210 9.02 -6.63 9.27
CA MET A 210 7.86 -5.73 9.31
C MET A 210 8.06 -4.41 8.56
N ASP A 211 9.25 -4.10 8.04
CA ASP A 211 9.51 -2.82 7.35
C ASP A 211 8.52 -2.60 6.20
N LEU A 212 8.36 -3.59 5.32
CA LEU A 212 7.43 -3.49 4.20
C LEU A 212 5.96 -3.29 4.66
N VAL A 213 5.55 -3.99 5.71
CA VAL A 213 4.20 -3.89 6.28
C VAL A 213 3.96 -2.48 6.86
N ASN A 214 4.92 -1.99 7.63
CA ASN A 214 4.86 -0.65 8.21
C ASN A 214 4.85 0.43 7.13
N ASN A 215 5.62 0.24 6.05
CA ASN A 215 5.66 1.18 4.95
C ASN A 215 4.35 1.19 4.16
N LEU A 216 3.75 0.02 3.88
CA LEU A 216 2.43 -0.08 3.24
C LEU A 216 1.35 0.60 4.08
N ARG A 217 1.27 0.24 5.37
CA ARG A 217 0.23 0.72 6.29
C ARG A 217 0.42 2.19 6.66
N GLY A 218 1.63 2.56 7.05
CA GLY A 218 1.92 3.80 7.77
C GLY A 218 2.50 4.93 6.93
N LEU A 219 3.13 4.62 5.79
CA LEU A 219 3.69 5.64 4.87
C LEU A 219 2.83 5.76 3.61
N LEU A 220 2.69 4.66 2.87
CA LEU A 220 2.03 4.66 1.58
C LEU A 220 0.52 4.82 1.69
N GLY A 221 -0.13 4.17 2.66
CA GLY A 221 -1.56 4.34 2.92
C GLY A 221 -1.97 5.81 3.12
N PRO A 222 -1.38 6.53 4.09
CA PRO A 222 -1.65 7.96 4.28
C PRO A 222 -1.24 8.80 3.08
N TRP A 223 -0.10 8.49 2.42
CA TRP A 223 0.24 9.17 1.17
C TRP A 223 -0.88 9.00 0.14
N MET A 224 -1.33 7.78 -0.14
CA MET A 224 -2.40 7.46 -1.09
C MET A 224 -3.73 8.14 -0.79
N TYR A 225 -4.04 8.41 0.49
CA TYR A 225 -5.22 9.17 0.90
C TYR A 225 -5.30 10.56 0.24
N GLY A 226 -4.15 11.20 -0.03
CA GLY A 226 -4.05 12.46 -0.78
C GLY A 226 -3.95 12.33 -2.30
N GLY A 227 -4.21 11.15 -2.88
CA GLY A 227 -4.02 10.86 -4.31
C GLY A 227 -4.74 11.82 -5.27
N ASN A 228 -5.84 12.42 -4.83
CA ASN A 228 -6.65 13.35 -5.61
C ASN A 228 -6.17 14.81 -5.57
N ARG A 229 -5.14 15.13 -4.77
CA ARG A 229 -4.57 16.48 -4.71
C ARG A 229 -4.07 16.92 -6.08
N SER A 230 -4.29 18.19 -6.42
CA SER A 230 -4.07 18.76 -7.75
C SER A 230 -2.63 18.60 -8.21
N LYS A 231 -1.66 18.92 -7.32
CA LYS A 231 -0.23 18.78 -7.59
C LYS A 231 0.12 17.34 -7.98
N ARG A 232 -0.29 16.37 -7.15
CA ARG A 232 -0.04 14.94 -7.40
C ARG A 232 -0.72 14.42 -8.65
N ARG A 233 -1.98 14.82 -8.89
CA ARG A 233 -2.71 14.47 -10.12
C ARG A 233 -1.99 14.98 -11.37
N ARG A 234 -1.40 16.17 -11.35
CA ARG A 234 -0.63 16.73 -12.47
C ARG A 234 0.67 15.96 -12.69
N LEU A 235 1.41 15.66 -11.63
CA LEU A 235 2.64 14.86 -11.70
C LEU A 235 2.37 13.48 -12.31
N ASN A 236 1.32 12.80 -11.84
CA ASN A 236 0.91 11.50 -12.37
C ASN A 236 0.52 11.59 -13.85
N LYS A 237 -0.29 12.58 -14.25
CA LYS A 237 -0.65 12.80 -15.65
C LYS A 237 0.56 13.07 -16.53
N ALA A 238 1.54 13.83 -16.04
CA ALA A 238 2.77 14.10 -16.78
C ALA A 238 3.64 12.83 -16.92
N ALA A 239 3.73 12.01 -15.87
CA ALA A 239 4.41 10.72 -15.91
C ALA A 239 3.72 9.75 -16.87
N GLU A 240 2.39 9.67 -16.85
CA GLU A 240 1.58 8.84 -17.76
C GLU A 240 1.70 9.30 -19.22
N ALA A 241 1.76 10.60 -19.49
CA ALA A 241 1.97 11.11 -20.85
C ALA A 241 3.34 10.73 -21.42
N ASN A 242 4.33 10.51 -20.55
CA ASN A 242 5.67 10.06 -20.92
C ASN A 242 5.81 8.54 -20.93
N SER A 243 4.81 7.79 -20.44
CA SER A 243 4.82 6.33 -20.42
C SER A 243 4.09 5.76 -21.64
N ILE A 244 4.61 4.67 -22.19
CA ILE A 244 3.97 3.97 -23.32
C ILE A 244 2.87 3.07 -22.74
N SER A 245 1.69 3.62 -22.47
CA SER A 245 0.55 2.87 -21.93
C SER A 245 -0.56 2.68 -22.96
N LEU A 246 -1.14 1.47 -23.03
CA LEU A 246 -2.31 1.16 -23.86
C LEU A 246 -3.57 1.89 -23.34
N PRO A 247 -4.46 2.38 -24.23
CA PRO A 247 -5.60 3.19 -23.84
C PRO A 247 -6.62 2.35 -23.06
N GLN A 248 -6.75 2.58 -21.76
CA GLN A 248 -7.88 2.11 -20.96
C GLN A 248 -9.01 3.16 -21.00
N LEU A 249 -10.26 2.69 -21.14
CA LEU A 249 -11.44 3.53 -21.34
C LEU A 249 -11.72 4.48 -20.17
N ASN A 250 -11.89 5.75 -20.53
CA ASN A 250 -12.38 6.91 -19.78
C ASN A 250 -13.32 6.68 -18.58
N THR A 251 -12.84 7.05 -17.38
CA THR A 251 -13.59 7.80 -16.34
C THR A 251 -12.60 8.58 -15.46
N GLN A 252 -12.35 9.84 -15.78
CA GLN A 252 -11.15 10.61 -15.38
C GLN A 252 -11.10 11.17 -13.93
N GLN A 253 -12.00 10.77 -13.01
CA GLN A 253 -12.01 11.32 -11.65
C GLN A 253 -12.04 10.28 -10.52
N GLN A 254 -12.63 9.10 -10.73
CA GLN A 254 -12.57 7.98 -9.77
C GLN A 254 -11.42 7.00 -10.05
N SER A 255 -10.78 7.10 -11.23
CA SER A 255 -9.73 6.18 -11.70
C SER A 255 -8.35 6.40 -11.06
N ASN A 256 -8.04 7.59 -10.54
CA ASN A 256 -6.66 7.89 -10.09
C ASN A 256 -6.26 7.20 -8.78
N ASN A 257 -7.16 7.07 -7.81
CA ASN A 257 -6.85 6.35 -6.58
C ASN A 257 -6.80 4.83 -6.81
N ILE A 258 -7.67 4.31 -7.69
CA ILE A 258 -7.68 2.90 -8.09
C ILE A 258 -6.41 2.58 -8.89
N SER A 259 -5.95 3.48 -9.77
CA SER A 259 -4.72 3.29 -10.54
C SER A 259 -3.47 3.32 -9.66
N GLY A 260 -3.42 4.17 -8.63
CA GLY A 260 -2.29 4.19 -7.71
C GLY A 260 -2.14 2.87 -6.94
N TRP A 261 -3.23 2.29 -6.43
CA TRP A 261 -3.20 0.98 -5.78
C TRP A 261 -2.89 -0.17 -6.74
N GLN A 262 -3.25 -0.05 -8.02
CA GLN A 262 -2.84 -1.00 -9.05
C GLN A 262 -1.31 -1.04 -9.20
N TYR A 263 -0.62 0.11 -9.18
CA TYR A 263 0.84 0.15 -9.19
C TYR A 263 1.46 -0.49 -7.95
N VAL A 264 0.81 -0.41 -6.79
CA VAL A 264 1.24 -1.12 -5.57
C VAL A 264 1.15 -2.64 -5.77
N ASN A 265 0.05 -3.13 -6.33
CA ASN A 265 -0.13 -4.55 -6.64
C ASN A 265 0.92 -5.06 -7.64
N GLU A 266 1.24 -4.27 -8.66
CA GLU A 266 2.31 -4.56 -9.62
C GLU A 266 3.68 -4.57 -8.94
N TRP A 267 3.95 -3.61 -8.05
CA TRP A 267 5.17 -3.54 -7.28
C TRP A 267 5.34 -4.76 -6.36
N LEU A 268 4.28 -5.17 -5.64
CA LEU A 268 4.29 -6.35 -4.78
C LEU A 268 4.57 -7.63 -5.59
N LEU A 269 3.97 -7.75 -6.77
CA LEU A 269 4.23 -8.88 -7.68
C LEU A 269 5.67 -8.87 -8.21
N ALA A 270 6.23 -7.70 -8.56
CA ALA A 270 7.62 -7.60 -8.96
C ALA A 270 8.58 -7.91 -7.80
N ARG A 271 8.25 -7.44 -6.59
CA ARG A 271 9.03 -7.66 -5.37
C ARG A 271 9.06 -9.14 -4.98
N SER A 272 7.98 -9.89 -5.20
CA SER A 272 7.92 -11.33 -4.86
C SER A 272 8.97 -12.16 -5.60
N LEU A 273 9.43 -11.71 -6.78
CA LEU A 273 10.47 -12.37 -7.56
C LEU A 273 11.88 -12.18 -6.97
N VAL A 274 12.06 -11.17 -6.11
CA VAL A 274 13.36 -10.81 -5.53
C VAL A 274 13.40 -11.12 -4.03
N ASP A 275 12.31 -10.84 -3.31
CA ASP A 275 12.20 -10.98 -1.86
C ASP A 275 10.82 -11.58 -1.48
N TYR A 276 10.62 -12.84 -1.87
CA TYR A 276 9.36 -13.56 -1.67
C TYR A 276 8.94 -13.59 -0.20
N GLU A 277 9.87 -13.79 0.74
CA GLU A 277 9.57 -13.86 2.18
C GLU A 277 8.95 -12.54 2.68
N SER A 278 9.56 -11.40 2.33
CA SER A 278 9.02 -10.09 2.70
C SER A 278 7.65 -9.84 2.07
N THR A 279 7.45 -10.21 0.80
CA THR A 279 6.15 -10.07 0.14
C THR A 279 5.08 -10.95 0.77
N VAL A 280 5.38 -12.22 1.07
CA VAL A 280 4.45 -13.10 1.81
C VAL A 280 4.12 -12.49 3.16
N ASN A 281 5.12 -12.01 3.91
CA ASN A 281 4.89 -11.38 5.20
C ASN A 281 3.96 -10.15 5.08
N ALA A 282 4.05 -9.39 3.99
CA ALA A 282 3.12 -8.30 3.71
C ALA A 282 1.67 -8.80 3.56
N PHE A 283 1.42 -9.81 2.74
CA PHE A 283 0.07 -10.38 2.58
C PHE A 283 -0.50 -10.99 3.86
N LEU A 284 0.35 -11.50 4.77
CA LEU A 284 -0.11 -12.08 6.03
C LEU A 284 -0.50 -11.02 7.07
N ASN A 285 0.17 -9.86 7.05
CA ASN A 285 0.06 -8.86 8.10
C ASN A 285 -0.53 -7.53 7.63
N TRP A 286 -1.01 -7.42 6.39
CA TRP A 286 -1.65 -6.22 5.85
C TRP A 286 -2.90 -6.59 5.04
N ASP A 287 -4.03 -5.94 5.36
CA ASP A 287 -5.34 -6.26 4.76
C ASP A 287 -5.66 -5.46 3.50
N GLY A 288 -4.65 -4.80 2.95
CA GLY A 288 -4.77 -4.02 1.73
C GLY A 288 -5.12 -2.55 2.01
N PRO A 289 -5.65 -1.83 1.01
CA PRO A 289 -5.84 -0.38 1.07
C PRO A 289 -6.67 0.15 2.25
N GLU A 290 -7.56 -0.68 2.81
CA GLU A 290 -8.41 -0.30 3.95
C GLU A 290 -7.69 -0.36 5.30
N ASP A 291 -6.60 -1.12 5.37
CA ASP A 291 -5.71 -1.22 6.53
C ASP A 291 -4.59 -0.17 6.45
N ALA A 292 -4.93 1.01 5.95
CA ALA A 292 -4.08 2.19 6.02
C ALA A 292 -4.23 2.83 7.40
N ASP A 293 -3.12 3.06 8.09
CA ASP A 293 -3.11 3.73 9.39
C ASP A 293 -3.03 5.23 9.17
N LEU A 294 -4.14 5.95 9.32
CA LEU A 294 -4.21 7.41 9.12
C LEU A 294 -3.90 8.21 10.40
N GLY A 295 -3.36 7.56 11.43
CA GLY A 295 -2.91 8.21 12.67
C GLY A 295 -4.03 8.72 13.58
N GLY A 296 -5.29 8.33 13.32
CA GLY A 296 -6.46 8.81 14.06
C GLY A 296 -6.88 10.24 13.70
N PHE A 297 -6.33 10.79 12.61
CA PHE A 297 -6.68 12.13 12.12
C PHE A 297 -7.84 12.12 11.13
N GLU A 298 -8.25 10.94 10.67
CA GLU A 298 -9.35 10.77 9.74
C GLU A 298 -10.70 11.13 10.37
N GLU A 299 -11.64 11.56 9.53
CA GLU A 299 -13.02 11.72 9.97
C GLU A 299 -13.73 10.36 9.90
N GLY A 300 -14.49 10.00 10.93
CA GLY A 300 -15.15 8.69 11.04
C GLY A 300 -16.09 8.32 9.88
N ASN A 301 -16.38 9.25 8.96
CA ASN A 301 -17.24 9.08 7.79
C ASN A 301 -16.51 9.04 6.43
N GLN A 302 -15.18 9.22 6.38
CA GLN A 302 -14.42 9.22 5.11
C GLN A 302 -13.91 7.84 4.73
N LYS A 303 -14.82 6.87 4.61
CA LYS A 303 -14.53 5.59 3.99
C LYS A 303 -14.70 5.68 2.48
N TYR A 304 -13.97 4.84 1.75
CA TYR A 304 -14.28 4.63 0.33
C TYR A 304 -15.74 4.23 0.18
N ASP A 305 -16.33 4.59 -0.96
CA ASP A 305 -17.61 4.01 -1.34
C ASP A 305 -17.49 2.48 -1.36
N HIS A 306 -18.56 1.78 -0.97
CA HIS A 306 -18.55 0.34 -0.76
C HIS A 306 -18.09 -0.40 -2.03
N ASP A 307 -18.51 0.07 -3.21
CA ASP A 307 -18.14 -0.55 -4.48
C ASP A 307 -16.65 -0.35 -4.81
N VAL A 308 -16.07 0.80 -4.46
CA VAL A 308 -14.63 1.08 -4.64
C VAL A 308 -13.80 0.24 -3.68
N SER A 309 -14.21 0.15 -2.42
CA SER A 309 -13.59 -0.73 -1.41
C SER A 309 -13.56 -2.18 -1.90
N LYS A 310 -14.69 -2.68 -2.41
CA LYS A 310 -14.79 -4.04 -2.94
C LYS A 310 -13.87 -4.27 -4.13
N ASP A 311 -13.77 -3.32 -5.08
CA ASP A 311 -12.86 -3.41 -6.23
C ASP A 311 -11.38 -3.41 -5.77
N LEU A 312 -11.03 -2.57 -4.81
CA LEU A 312 -9.68 -2.53 -4.23
C LEU A 312 -9.29 -3.85 -3.55
N ASN A 313 -10.20 -4.40 -2.74
CA ASN A 313 -9.98 -5.69 -2.07
C ASN A 313 -9.89 -6.84 -3.10
N LEU A 314 -10.67 -6.80 -4.17
CA LEU A 314 -10.59 -7.77 -5.27
C LEU A 314 -9.23 -7.72 -5.98
N ARG A 315 -8.74 -6.53 -6.33
CA ARG A 315 -7.44 -6.35 -7.00
C ARG A 315 -6.26 -6.70 -6.09
N TYR A 316 -6.34 -6.35 -4.81
CA TYR A 316 -5.35 -6.75 -3.83
C TYR A 316 -5.32 -8.28 -3.68
N GLY A 317 -6.49 -8.92 -3.56
CA GLY A 317 -6.61 -10.38 -3.56
C GLY A 317 -6.04 -11.02 -4.83
N GLN A 318 -6.31 -10.43 -6.01
CA GLN A 318 -5.74 -10.86 -7.29
C GLN A 318 -4.21 -10.85 -7.26
N SER A 319 -3.61 -9.82 -6.68
CA SER A 319 -2.16 -9.73 -6.55
C SER A 319 -1.58 -10.83 -5.66
N GLY A 320 -2.27 -11.20 -4.58
CA GLY A 320 -1.89 -12.33 -3.73
C GLY A 320 -1.93 -13.66 -4.49
N LEU A 321 -2.98 -13.91 -5.29
CA LEU A 321 -3.04 -15.10 -6.14
C LEU A 321 -1.94 -15.09 -7.21
N ALA A 322 -1.66 -13.93 -7.82
CA ALA A 322 -0.59 -13.77 -8.79
C ALA A 322 0.79 -14.10 -8.19
N VAL A 323 1.07 -13.68 -6.96
CA VAL A 323 2.32 -13.98 -6.26
C VAL A 323 2.56 -15.49 -6.15
N ILE A 324 1.53 -16.26 -5.83
CA ILE A 324 1.61 -17.73 -5.74
C ILE A 324 2.00 -18.35 -7.10
N TYR A 325 1.45 -17.84 -8.21
CA TYR A 325 1.80 -18.32 -9.56
C TYR A 325 3.18 -17.87 -10.04
N THR A 326 3.77 -16.82 -9.45
CA THR A 326 5.11 -16.33 -9.80
C THR A 326 6.25 -17.03 -9.09
N THR A 327 5.95 -17.76 -8.03
CA THR A 327 6.93 -18.49 -7.23
C THR A 327 7.73 -19.50 -8.07
N SER A 328 9.05 -19.33 -8.10
CA SER A 328 10.00 -20.28 -8.70
C SER A 328 10.64 -21.23 -7.68
N ASP A 329 10.59 -20.91 -6.39
CA ASP A 329 11.13 -21.76 -5.32
C ASP A 329 10.15 -22.91 -5.01
N THR A 330 10.67 -24.13 -4.96
CA THR A 330 9.91 -25.34 -4.64
C THR A 330 10.16 -25.82 -3.20
N SER A 331 10.78 -25.00 -2.35
CA SER A 331 11.01 -25.30 -0.95
C SER A 331 9.70 -25.44 -0.17
N LYS A 332 9.74 -26.25 0.89
CA LYS A 332 8.58 -26.46 1.78
C LYS A 332 8.11 -25.15 2.44
N SER A 333 9.05 -24.30 2.85
CA SER A 333 8.75 -23.00 3.45
C SER A 333 8.00 -22.09 2.47
N CYS A 334 8.42 -22.08 1.21
CA CYS A 334 7.77 -21.29 0.17
C CYS A 334 6.33 -21.75 -0.10
N LEU A 335 6.12 -23.07 -0.17
CA LEU A 335 4.80 -23.69 -0.29
C LEU A 335 3.87 -23.35 0.89
N GLU A 336 4.37 -23.46 2.13
CA GLU A 336 3.63 -23.05 3.32
C GLU A 336 3.25 -21.56 3.28
N GLY A 337 4.16 -20.71 2.81
CA GLY A 337 3.89 -19.29 2.56
C GLY A 337 2.75 -19.08 1.57
N SER A 338 2.78 -19.76 0.42
CA SER A 338 1.74 -19.69 -0.61
C SER A 338 0.37 -20.14 -0.09
N ILE A 339 0.33 -21.22 0.69
CA ILE A 339 -0.91 -21.70 1.33
C ILE A 339 -1.46 -20.63 2.28
N LYS A 340 -0.61 -20.03 3.13
CA LYS A 340 -1.05 -18.98 4.06
C LYS A 340 -1.56 -17.73 3.32
N VAL A 341 -0.92 -17.32 2.23
CA VAL A 341 -1.39 -16.22 1.37
C VAL A 341 -2.75 -16.53 0.79
N LEU A 342 -2.94 -17.73 0.22
CA LEU A 342 -4.24 -18.15 -0.31
C LEU A 342 -5.34 -18.11 0.76
N THR A 343 -5.07 -18.67 1.93
CA THR A 343 -6.02 -18.64 3.06
C THR A 343 -6.35 -17.21 3.46
N ARG A 344 -5.37 -16.30 3.50
CA ARG A 344 -5.60 -14.91 3.87
C ARG A 344 -6.43 -14.16 2.83
N VAL A 345 -6.18 -14.38 1.54
CA VAL A 345 -6.97 -13.80 0.44
C VAL A 345 -8.40 -14.33 0.46
N ALA A 346 -8.58 -15.65 0.66
CA ALA A 346 -9.91 -16.25 0.79
C ALA A 346 -10.67 -15.66 1.97
N LYS A 347 -10.02 -15.46 3.12
CA LYS A 347 -10.62 -14.80 4.28
C LYS A 347 -11.03 -13.34 4.01
N LEU A 348 -10.14 -12.56 3.39
CA LEU A 348 -10.40 -11.16 3.05
C LEU A 348 -11.66 -11.03 2.16
N LEU A 349 -11.84 -11.97 1.23
CA LEU A 349 -12.94 -11.96 0.27
C LEU A 349 -14.14 -12.83 0.67
N SER A 350 -14.14 -13.39 1.88
CA SER A 350 -15.19 -14.29 2.39
C SER A 350 -15.43 -15.54 1.50
N LEU A 351 -14.35 -16.16 1.03
CA LEU A 351 -14.33 -17.37 0.18
C LEU A 351 -13.66 -18.57 0.90
N GLU A 352 -13.65 -18.59 2.23
CA GLU A 352 -12.97 -19.62 3.03
C GLU A 352 -13.52 -21.03 2.77
N ASP A 353 -14.82 -21.15 2.45
CA ASP A 353 -15.50 -22.41 2.13
C ASP A 353 -14.92 -23.11 0.88
N GLN A 354 -14.11 -22.41 0.09
CA GLN A 354 -13.50 -22.89 -1.15
C GLN A 354 -12.08 -23.47 -0.93
N LEU A 355 -11.60 -23.48 0.31
CA LEU A 355 -10.29 -24.00 0.66
C LEU A 355 -10.34 -25.51 0.98
N PHE A 356 -9.38 -26.24 0.43
CA PHE A 356 -9.17 -27.68 0.65
C PHE A 356 -7.89 -27.94 1.47
N THR A 357 -7.06 -26.92 1.65
CA THR A 357 -5.81 -27.02 2.39
C THR A 357 -6.07 -26.85 3.89
N SER A 358 -6.48 -27.92 4.57
CA SER A 358 -6.52 -27.94 6.04
C SER A 358 -5.13 -28.29 6.60
N PRO A 359 -4.60 -27.53 7.58
CA PRO A 359 -3.28 -27.78 8.15
C PRO A 359 -3.18 -29.11 8.93
N ASN A 360 -4.30 -29.72 9.31
CA ASN A 360 -4.34 -30.83 10.27
C ASN A 360 -4.96 -32.14 9.76
N SER A 361 -5.33 -32.24 8.48
CA SER A 361 -5.87 -33.48 7.90
C SER A 361 -4.78 -34.27 7.18
N SER A 362 -4.54 -35.51 7.60
CA SER A 362 -3.77 -36.49 6.83
C SER A 362 -4.57 -37.10 5.69
N VAL A 363 -5.90 -36.92 5.68
CA VAL A 363 -6.80 -37.46 4.66
C VAL A 363 -6.98 -36.44 3.54
N LEU A 364 -6.73 -36.88 2.31
CA LEU A 364 -6.94 -36.08 1.10
C LEU A 364 -8.46 -35.89 0.84
N PRO A 365 -8.93 -34.65 0.63
CA PRO A 365 -10.34 -34.33 0.46
C PRO A 365 -10.84 -34.69 -0.95
N SER A 366 -12.16 -34.88 -1.08
CA SER A 366 -12.82 -34.90 -2.38
C SER A 366 -13.05 -33.45 -2.85
N VAL A 367 -12.56 -33.13 -4.04
CA VAL A 367 -12.59 -31.76 -4.58
C VAL A 367 -13.69 -31.65 -5.65
N THR A 368 -14.59 -30.68 -5.46
CA THR A 368 -15.61 -30.30 -6.44
C THR A 368 -15.64 -28.79 -6.61
N PHE A 369 -15.49 -28.32 -7.85
CA PHE A 369 -15.65 -26.89 -8.19
C PHE A 369 -16.10 -26.73 -9.64
N ASP A 370 -16.66 -25.56 -9.96
CA ASP A 370 -17.00 -25.22 -11.35
C ASP A 370 -15.74 -24.81 -12.13
N ALA A 371 -15.29 -25.70 -13.02
CA ALA A 371 -14.12 -25.49 -13.86
C ALA A 371 -14.40 -24.70 -15.14
N SER A 372 -15.63 -24.27 -15.41
CA SER A 372 -16.02 -23.58 -16.66
C SER A 372 -15.17 -22.32 -16.92
N GLN A 373 -15.02 -21.47 -15.92
CA GLN A 373 -14.23 -20.23 -16.00
C GLN A 373 -12.72 -20.53 -16.16
N ILE A 374 -12.21 -21.48 -15.38
CA ILE A 374 -10.79 -21.85 -15.36
C ILE A 374 -10.35 -22.49 -16.68
N SER A 375 -11.22 -23.29 -17.28
CA SER A 375 -10.94 -24.00 -18.53
C SER A 375 -10.88 -23.10 -19.75
N SER A 376 -11.41 -21.87 -19.64
CA SER A 376 -11.25 -20.83 -20.66
C SER A 376 -9.86 -20.18 -20.67
N SER A 377 -9.02 -20.47 -19.67
CA SER A 377 -7.66 -19.96 -19.59
C SER A 377 -6.80 -20.44 -20.76
N SER A 378 -5.82 -19.62 -21.11
CA SER A 378 -4.80 -19.97 -22.11
C SER A 378 -3.42 -19.98 -21.46
N ARG A 379 -2.41 -20.53 -22.14
CA ARG A 379 -1.02 -20.45 -21.67
C ARG A 379 -0.56 -18.99 -21.44
N VAL A 380 -1.15 -18.03 -22.15
CA VAL A 380 -0.88 -16.59 -21.97
C VAL A 380 -1.35 -16.12 -20.59
N SER A 381 -2.42 -16.70 -20.04
CA SER A 381 -2.96 -16.36 -18.72
C SER A 381 -1.99 -16.68 -17.56
N LEU A 382 -0.99 -17.54 -17.79
CA LEU A 382 0.07 -17.88 -16.82
C LEU A 382 1.32 -17.00 -16.97
N LEU A 383 1.39 -16.12 -17.98
CA LEU A 383 2.50 -15.19 -18.16
C LEU A 383 2.43 -14.08 -17.11
N GLN A 384 3.59 -13.65 -16.60
CA GLN A 384 3.69 -12.66 -15.54
C GLN A 384 2.88 -11.38 -15.83
N ASN A 385 3.01 -10.83 -17.04
CA ASN A 385 2.31 -9.61 -17.45
C ASN A 385 0.78 -9.76 -17.55
N ALA A 386 0.28 -11.00 -17.57
CA ALA A 386 -1.15 -11.29 -17.66
C ALA A 386 -1.78 -11.60 -16.30
N LEU A 387 -0.98 -11.88 -15.25
CA LEU A 387 -1.50 -12.32 -13.94
C LEU A 387 -2.32 -11.24 -13.21
N LEU A 388 -2.07 -9.95 -13.46
CA LEU A 388 -2.84 -8.85 -12.88
C LEU A 388 -3.90 -8.29 -13.83
N ALA A 389 -4.12 -8.90 -15.00
CA ALA A 389 -5.20 -8.50 -15.89
C ALA A 389 -6.56 -8.81 -15.23
N ALA A 390 -7.45 -7.82 -15.14
CA ALA A 390 -8.74 -7.95 -14.44
C ALA A 390 -9.60 -9.14 -14.92
N SER A 391 -9.44 -9.54 -16.18
CA SER A 391 -10.17 -10.66 -16.81
C SER A 391 -9.44 -12.01 -16.70
N ASN A 392 -8.35 -12.13 -15.96
CA ASN A 392 -7.60 -13.38 -15.87
C ASN A 392 -8.36 -14.38 -14.99
N PRO A 393 -8.83 -15.53 -15.54
CA PRO A 393 -9.64 -16.48 -14.77
C PRO A 393 -8.87 -17.19 -13.65
N LEU A 394 -7.54 -17.22 -13.70
CA LEU A 394 -6.70 -17.93 -12.72
C LEU A 394 -6.40 -17.11 -11.48
N THR A 395 -6.38 -15.79 -11.61
CA THR A 395 -5.99 -14.87 -10.54
C THR A 395 -7.08 -13.88 -10.16
N CYS A 396 -8.09 -13.66 -10.99
CA CYS A 396 -9.28 -12.93 -10.57
C CYS A 396 -9.98 -13.74 -9.46
N PRO A 397 -10.09 -13.20 -8.22
CA PRO A 397 -10.61 -13.99 -7.11
C PRO A 397 -12.09 -14.36 -7.34
N SER A 398 -12.34 -15.67 -7.38
CA SER A 398 -13.65 -16.27 -7.52
C SER A 398 -13.67 -17.60 -6.79
N ALA A 399 -14.84 -18.17 -6.56
CA ALA A 399 -14.95 -19.50 -5.95
C ALA A 399 -14.14 -20.55 -6.74
N SER A 400 -14.17 -20.47 -8.07
CA SER A 400 -13.41 -21.35 -8.96
C SER A 400 -11.90 -21.12 -8.89
N SER A 401 -11.43 -19.86 -8.85
CA SER A 401 -9.99 -19.59 -8.86
C SER A 401 -9.34 -19.94 -7.51
N ILE A 402 -10.03 -19.68 -6.39
CA ILE A 402 -9.59 -20.10 -5.04
C ILE A 402 -9.59 -21.62 -4.91
N SER A 403 -10.68 -22.29 -5.30
CA SER A 403 -10.78 -23.76 -5.28
C SER A 403 -9.67 -24.41 -6.10
N PHE A 404 -9.51 -23.95 -7.35
CA PHE A 404 -8.48 -24.47 -8.26
C PHE A 404 -7.08 -24.29 -7.68
N LEU A 405 -6.73 -23.09 -7.21
CA LEU A 405 -5.41 -22.82 -6.66
C LEU A 405 -5.16 -23.61 -5.37
N SER A 406 -6.15 -23.73 -4.50
CA SER A 406 -6.13 -24.56 -3.29
C SER A 406 -5.79 -26.02 -3.64
N THR A 407 -6.43 -26.57 -4.66
CA THR A 407 -6.19 -27.95 -5.11
C THR A 407 -4.84 -28.12 -5.79
N ILE A 408 -4.38 -27.12 -6.55
CA ILE A 408 -3.02 -27.12 -7.11
C ILE A 408 -1.96 -27.12 -6.00
N LEU A 409 -2.11 -26.27 -4.98
CA LEU A 409 -1.18 -26.24 -3.84
C LEU A 409 -1.19 -27.55 -3.05
N LEU A 410 -2.36 -28.17 -2.87
CA LEU A 410 -2.45 -29.50 -2.27
C LEU A 410 -1.77 -30.57 -3.12
N SER A 411 -1.94 -30.52 -4.44
CA SER A 411 -1.24 -31.42 -5.39
C SER A 411 0.27 -31.28 -5.30
N ILE A 412 0.78 -30.04 -5.19
CA ILE A 412 2.21 -29.77 -5.02
C ILE A 412 2.71 -30.30 -3.68
N LYS A 413 1.93 -30.14 -2.60
CA LYS A 413 2.26 -30.71 -1.29
C LYS A 413 2.38 -32.23 -1.35
N THR A 414 1.41 -32.90 -1.96
CA THR A 414 1.43 -34.36 -2.15
C THR A 414 2.62 -34.80 -3.00
N LEU A 415 2.92 -34.09 -4.10
CA LEU A 415 4.09 -34.38 -4.92
C LEU A 415 5.40 -34.19 -4.14
N ALA A 416 5.50 -33.15 -3.31
CA ALA A 416 6.67 -32.90 -2.47
C ALA A 416 6.87 -34.00 -1.40
N GLU A 417 5.78 -34.54 -0.84
CA GLU A 417 5.82 -35.70 0.07
C GLU A 417 6.28 -36.99 -0.64
N LEU A 418 5.95 -37.13 -1.92
CA LEU A 418 6.47 -38.15 -2.84
C LEU A 418 7.87 -37.82 -3.39
N GLY A 419 8.47 -36.73 -2.92
CA GLY A 419 9.82 -36.29 -3.26
C GLY A 419 9.97 -35.74 -4.68
N HIS A 420 8.89 -35.30 -5.30
CA HIS A 420 8.89 -34.63 -6.59
C HIS A 420 8.50 -33.15 -6.42
N SER A 421 9.45 -32.25 -6.62
CA SER A 421 9.25 -30.81 -6.42
C SER A 421 8.85 -30.11 -7.72
N VAL A 422 7.70 -29.43 -7.72
CA VAL A 422 7.17 -28.67 -8.87
C VAL A 422 6.65 -27.31 -8.42
N THR A 423 6.67 -26.33 -9.32
CA THR A 423 6.12 -24.99 -9.07
C THR A 423 4.62 -24.95 -9.34
N CYS A 424 3.93 -23.96 -8.76
CA CYS A 424 2.50 -23.74 -8.98
C CYS A 424 2.16 -23.53 -10.46
N ARG A 425 2.98 -22.73 -11.16
CA ARG A 425 2.82 -22.51 -12.61
C ARG A 425 2.94 -23.80 -13.42
N THR A 426 3.90 -24.65 -13.09
CA THR A 426 4.09 -25.93 -13.79
C THR A 426 2.92 -26.87 -13.55
N ALA A 427 2.48 -27.04 -12.30
CA ALA A 427 1.34 -27.87 -11.95
C ALA A 427 0.04 -27.39 -12.65
N ALA A 428 -0.22 -26.08 -12.66
CA ALA A 428 -1.36 -25.51 -13.37
C ALA A 428 -1.27 -25.74 -14.88
N ASN A 429 -0.08 -25.60 -15.48
CA ASN A 429 0.13 -25.86 -16.90
C ASN A 429 -0.10 -27.35 -17.26
N ILE A 430 0.33 -28.28 -16.40
CA ILE A 430 0.06 -29.73 -16.55
C ILE A 430 -1.44 -30.01 -16.54
N CYS A 431 -2.17 -29.42 -15.59
CA CYS A 431 -3.61 -29.62 -15.45
C CYS A 431 -4.40 -29.07 -16.66
N LEU A 432 -4.10 -27.83 -17.07
CA LEU A 432 -4.92 -27.06 -18.00
C LEU A 432 -4.53 -27.23 -19.47
N HIS A 433 -3.23 -27.33 -19.76
CA HIS A 433 -2.71 -27.13 -21.12
C HIS A 433 -1.82 -28.26 -21.66
N SER A 434 -1.54 -29.29 -20.86
CA SER A 434 -0.83 -30.49 -21.31
C SER A 434 -1.77 -31.45 -22.03
N ASN A 435 -1.23 -32.17 -23.01
CA ASN A 435 -1.94 -33.29 -23.65
C ASN A 435 -1.73 -34.60 -22.85
N GLN A 436 -2.39 -35.67 -23.28
CA GLN A 436 -2.33 -36.96 -22.61
C GLN A 436 -0.89 -37.51 -22.54
N ASP A 437 -0.12 -37.39 -23.63
CA ASP A 437 1.27 -37.90 -23.69
C ASP A 437 2.20 -37.15 -22.73
N THR A 438 2.07 -35.82 -22.65
CA THR A 438 2.84 -35.00 -21.70
C THR A 438 2.47 -35.34 -20.26
N GLN A 439 1.17 -35.48 -19.94
CA GLN A 439 0.75 -35.89 -18.60
C GLN A 439 1.29 -37.28 -18.24
N LEU A 440 1.27 -38.24 -19.17
CA LEU A 440 1.82 -39.58 -18.96
C LEU A 440 3.33 -39.58 -18.76
N HIS A 441 4.06 -38.73 -19.49
CA HIS A 441 5.49 -38.55 -19.30
C HIS A 441 5.80 -38.02 -17.89
N GLU A 442 5.08 -36.99 -17.43
CA GLU A 442 5.27 -36.46 -16.07
C GLU A 442 4.91 -37.48 -14.99
N LEU A 443 3.82 -38.24 -15.16
CA LEU A 443 3.46 -39.33 -14.25
C LEU A 443 4.60 -40.36 -14.13
N ARG A 444 5.19 -40.78 -15.26
CA ARG A 444 6.32 -41.71 -15.27
C ARG A 444 7.54 -41.13 -14.55
N ASN A 445 7.81 -39.83 -14.75
CA ASN A 445 8.91 -39.15 -14.06
C ASN A 445 8.70 -39.17 -12.54
N ILE A 446 7.49 -38.87 -12.06
CA ILE A 446 7.13 -38.92 -10.63
C ILE A 446 7.30 -40.34 -10.09
N VAL A 447 6.72 -41.34 -10.74
CA VAL A 447 6.81 -42.75 -10.34
C VAL A 447 8.27 -43.20 -10.25
N SER A 448 9.10 -42.85 -11.25
CA SER A 448 10.53 -43.16 -11.23
C SER A 448 11.29 -42.45 -10.11
N SER A 449 10.90 -41.21 -9.77
CA SER A 449 11.48 -40.45 -8.66
C SER A 449 11.17 -41.13 -7.32
N ILE A 450 9.93 -41.59 -7.13
CA ILE A 450 9.51 -42.33 -5.94
C ILE A 450 10.34 -43.60 -5.80
N VAL A 451 10.45 -44.40 -6.87
CA VAL A 451 11.28 -45.62 -6.90
C VAL A 451 12.72 -45.33 -6.48
N ARG A 452 13.35 -44.29 -7.05
CA ARG A 452 14.72 -43.89 -6.67
C ARG A 452 14.87 -43.49 -5.20
N GLN A 453 13.81 -42.99 -4.57
CA GLN A 453 13.83 -42.53 -3.18
C GLN A 453 13.46 -43.62 -2.16
N THR A 454 13.02 -44.80 -2.60
CA THR A 454 12.60 -45.94 -1.74
C THR A 454 13.66 -46.57 -0.82
N LYS A 455 14.85 -45.95 -0.67
CA LYS A 455 15.68 -46.23 0.51
C LYS A 455 14.98 -45.84 1.82
N LEU A 456 13.94 -45.00 1.75
CA LEU A 456 12.99 -44.72 2.82
C LEU A 456 11.74 -45.59 2.62
N SER A 457 11.40 -46.40 3.62
CA SER A 457 10.26 -47.33 3.64
C SER A 457 8.90 -46.61 3.45
N HIS A 458 8.54 -46.26 2.22
CA HIS A 458 7.19 -45.77 1.90
C HIS A 458 6.19 -46.93 1.87
N ASP A 459 5.01 -46.74 2.50
CA ASP A 459 3.88 -47.65 2.28
C ASP A 459 3.31 -47.37 0.88
N TRP A 460 3.46 -48.37 -0.01
CA TRP A 460 2.97 -48.28 -1.39
C TRP A 460 1.45 -48.16 -1.48
N ARG A 461 0.72 -48.50 -0.42
CA ARG A 461 -0.72 -48.23 -0.33
C ARG A 461 -0.98 -46.73 -0.31
N ASP A 462 -0.27 -46.00 0.54
CA ASP A 462 -0.40 -44.55 0.68
C ASP A 462 0.06 -43.84 -0.62
N VAL A 463 1.17 -44.30 -1.19
CA VAL A 463 1.66 -43.79 -2.49
C VAL A 463 0.61 -43.97 -3.59
N ARG A 464 -0.02 -45.15 -3.65
CA ARG A 464 -1.09 -45.42 -4.63
C ARG A 464 -2.29 -44.50 -4.42
N GLU A 465 -2.75 -44.32 -3.18
CA GLU A 465 -3.87 -43.43 -2.87
C GLU A 465 -3.57 -41.98 -3.27
N GLN A 466 -2.35 -41.51 -3.00
CA GLN A 466 -1.91 -40.17 -3.37
C GLN A 466 -1.83 -39.98 -4.89
N ILE A 467 -1.29 -40.94 -5.65
CA ILE A 467 -1.20 -40.85 -7.12
C ILE A 467 -2.59 -40.90 -7.76
N LEU A 468 -3.48 -41.77 -7.28
CA LEU A 468 -4.87 -41.83 -7.76
C LEU A 468 -5.60 -40.53 -7.43
N TRP A 469 -5.39 -39.97 -6.23
CA TRP A 469 -5.93 -38.66 -5.90
C TRP A 469 -5.39 -37.55 -6.81
N LEU A 470 -4.10 -37.55 -7.19
CA LEU A 470 -3.57 -36.58 -8.16
C LEU A 470 -4.20 -36.73 -9.55
N GLN A 471 -4.69 -37.92 -9.92
CA GLN A 471 -5.34 -38.17 -11.19
C GLN A 471 -6.71 -37.49 -11.30
N HIS A 472 -7.52 -37.52 -10.23
CA HIS A 472 -8.92 -37.11 -10.27
C HIS A 472 -9.42 -36.33 -9.04
N TRP A 473 -8.50 -35.85 -8.19
CA TRP A 473 -8.74 -35.09 -6.96
C TRP A 473 -9.84 -35.66 -6.04
N GLY A 474 -9.95 -36.99 -5.97
CA GLY A 474 -10.93 -37.66 -5.13
C GLY A 474 -12.38 -37.57 -5.64
N SER A 475 -12.62 -37.15 -6.90
CA SER A 475 -13.94 -37.28 -7.51
C SER A 475 -14.24 -38.76 -7.79
N ASP A 476 -15.19 -39.36 -7.07
CA ASP A 476 -15.72 -40.68 -7.42
C ASP A 476 -16.52 -40.53 -8.71
N LYS A 477 -15.90 -40.87 -9.84
CA LYS A 477 -16.65 -41.10 -11.08
C LYS A 477 -17.43 -42.40 -10.88
N THR A 478 -18.66 -42.28 -10.39
CA THR A 478 -19.65 -43.34 -10.58
C THR A 478 -19.86 -43.49 -12.09
N GLU A 479 -19.53 -44.66 -12.60
CA GLU A 479 -19.76 -45.07 -13.98
C GLU A 479 -21.24 -44.84 -14.33
N GLY A 480 -21.56 -43.74 -15.03
CA GLY A 480 -22.94 -43.48 -15.41
C GLY A 480 -23.28 -42.05 -15.84
N ASN A 481 -22.54 -41.04 -15.40
CA ASN A 481 -22.73 -39.66 -15.88
C ASN A 481 -21.42 -39.10 -16.42
N GLU A 482 -21.23 -39.21 -17.74
CA GLU A 482 -20.29 -38.38 -18.50
C GLU A 482 -20.77 -36.91 -18.48
N SER A 483 -20.71 -36.26 -17.31
CA SER A 483 -20.62 -34.81 -17.34
C SER A 483 -19.23 -34.48 -17.89
N ASN A 484 -19.22 -33.91 -19.10
CA ASN A 484 -18.08 -33.30 -19.78
C ASN A 484 -17.51 -32.11 -18.97
N SER A 485 -17.15 -32.33 -17.71
CA SER A 485 -16.54 -31.31 -16.89
C SER A 485 -15.04 -31.28 -17.19
N PRO A 486 -14.53 -30.17 -17.74
CA PRO A 486 -13.11 -30.03 -18.02
C PRO A 486 -12.32 -29.98 -16.71
N CYS A 487 -11.19 -30.69 -16.64
CA CYS A 487 -10.19 -30.63 -15.56
C CYS A 487 -10.66 -31.11 -14.16
N HIS A 488 -10.57 -32.42 -13.91
CA HIS A 488 -10.85 -33.00 -12.58
C HIS A 488 -9.59 -33.51 -11.84
N GLY A 489 -8.39 -33.15 -12.25
CA GLY A 489 -7.16 -33.67 -11.63
C GLY A 489 -5.90 -33.17 -12.30
N LEU A 490 -4.73 -33.38 -11.71
CA LEU A 490 -3.45 -33.05 -12.35
C LEU A 490 -3.21 -33.93 -13.60
N PHE A 491 -3.56 -35.22 -13.52
CA PHE A 491 -3.39 -36.22 -14.58
C PHE A 491 -4.70 -36.73 -15.18
N TRP A 492 -5.72 -35.86 -15.21
CA TRP A 492 -7.11 -36.25 -15.53
C TRP A 492 -7.32 -36.85 -16.94
N ARG A 493 -6.39 -36.63 -17.88
CA ARG A 493 -6.48 -37.17 -19.26
C ARG A 493 -5.96 -38.61 -19.36
N ILE A 494 -5.28 -39.10 -18.33
CA ILE A 494 -4.78 -40.47 -18.27
C ILE A 494 -5.90 -41.35 -17.70
N SER A 495 -6.16 -42.51 -18.31
CA SER A 495 -7.12 -43.47 -17.74
C SER A 495 -6.58 -44.11 -16.47
N ARG A 496 -7.49 -44.49 -15.57
CA ARG A 496 -7.12 -45.13 -14.29
C ARG A 496 -6.29 -46.40 -14.50
N ASP A 497 -6.65 -47.21 -15.50
CA ASP A 497 -5.92 -48.43 -15.82
C ASP A 497 -4.45 -48.19 -16.19
N VAL A 498 -4.18 -47.09 -16.91
CA VAL A 498 -2.80 -46.72 -17.26
C VAL A 498 -2.03 -46.26 -16.03
N VAL A 499 -2.65 -45.49 -15.15
CA VAL A 499 -2.03 -45.06 -13.88
C VAL A 499 -1.69 -46.27 -13.02
N GLU A 500 -2.63 -47.18 -12.81
CA GLU A 500 -2.44 -48.41 -12.03
C GLU A 500 -1.35 -49.30 -12.65
N ALA A 501 -1.28 -49.39 -13.98
CA ALA A 501 -0.24 -50.13 -14.68
C ALA A 501 1.16 -49.54 -14.44
N GLU A 502 1.33 -48.22 -14.45
CA GLU A 502 2.63 -47.58 -14.16
C GLU A 502 3.02 -47.76 -12.68
N ILE A 503 2.08 -47.69 -11.73
CA ILE A 503 2.32 -48.00 -10.31
C ILE A 503 2.78 -49.46 -10.15
N LEU A 504 2.11 -50.40 -10.84
CA LEU A 504 2.44 -51.82 -10.76
C LEU A 504 3.82 -52.13 -11.36
N LYS A 505 4.21 -51.47 -12.45
CA LYS A 505 5.57 -51.57 -13.01
C LYS A 505 6.62 -51.14 -11.99
N ALA A 506 6.42 -50.00 -11.33
CA ALA A 506 7.32 -49.49 -10.30
C ALA A 506 7.48 -50.46 -9.11
N LEU A 507 6.37 -51.05 -8.66
CA LEU A 507 6.37 -52.08 -7.61
C LEU A 507 7.18 -53.33 -8.00
N LEU A 508 7.13 -53.73 -9.27
CA LEU A 508 7.89 -54.87 -9.79
C LEU A 508 9.38 -54.55 -9.89
N GLU A 509 9.73 -53.34 -10.33
CA GLU A 509 11.12 -52.85 -10.41
C GLU A 509 11.79 -52.89 -9.03
N ILE A 510 11.12 -52.38 -7.99
CA ILE A 510 11.66 -52.39 -6.61
C ILE A 510 11.88 -53.79 -6.07
N LYS A 511 10.93 -54.70 -6.30
CA LYS A 511 11.07 -56.10 -5.86
C LYS A 511 12.22 -56.81 -6.58
N GLY A 512 12.45 -56.49 -7.86
CA GLY A 512 13.59 -56.98 -8.63
C GLY A 512 14.93 -56.43 -8.10
N GLU A 513 15.00 -55.14 -7.79
CA GLU A 513 16.21 -54.52 -7.22
C GLU A 513 16.52 -55.03 -5.81
N GLN A 514 15.51 -55.26 -4.95
CA GLN A 514 15.70 -55.83 -3.61
C GLN A 514 16.22 -57.28 -3.66
N THR A 515 15.72 -58.10 -4.59
CA THR A 515 16.20 -59.48 -4.77
C THR A 515 17.61 -59.54 -5.35
N LEU A 516 17.96 -58.65 -6.29
CA LEU A 516 19.33 -58.51 -6.80
C LEU A 516 20.32 -57.99 -5.74
N SER A 517 19.87 -57.06 -4.88
CA SER A 517 20.67 -56.54 -3.75
C SER A 517 20.94 -57.62 -2.69
N GLN A 518 19.95 -58.47 -2.40
CA GLN A 518 20.12 -59.61 -1.47
C GLN A 518 21.04 -60.70 -2.05
N LEU A 519 21.00 -60.94 -3.36
CA LEU A 519 21.91 -61.88 -4.03
C LEU A 519 23.34 -61.35 -4.10
N SER A 520 23.53 -60.03 -4.21
CA SER A 520 24.85 -59.40 -4.15
C SER A 520 25.49 -59.40 -2.76
N TYR A 521 24.70 -59.46 -1.68
CA TYR A 521 25.20 -59.52 -0.29
C TYR A 521 25.49 -60.94 0.22
N CYS A 522 24.97 -61.98 -0.44
CA CYS A 522 25.26 -63.39 -0.15
C CYS A 522 26.41 -63.96 -1.00
N GLY A 523 27.12 -63.10 -1.75
CA GLY A 523 28.17 -63.48 -2.72
C GLY A 523 29.61 -63.17 -2.30
N ASP A 524 29.86 -62.78 -1.04
CA ASP A 524 31.20 -62.61 -0.47
C ASP A 524 31.54 -63.73 0.54
#